data_AF-A0A843M261-F1
#
_entry.id   AF-A0A843M261-F1
#
_cell.length_a   1.000
_cell.length_b   1.000
_cell.length_c   1.000
_cell.angle_alpha   90.00
_cell.angle_beta   90.00
_cell.angle_gamma   90.00
#
_symmetry.space_group_name_H-M   'P 1'
#
loop_
_entity.id
_entity.type
_entity.pdbx_description
1 polymer ?
#
loop_
_entity_poly.entity_id
_entity_poly.type
_entity_poly.pdbx_seq_one_letter_code
_entity_poly.pdbx_strand_id
1 'polypeptide(L)'
;MVSAAPTYAPTEGKNPLKVYFTFPGGEECDSVKWTFGDGNTSQAITTDHTYYALGMYYPTCSCELPGANASYTYDYVYVIPWSSSIRDSVTGGRPKQTVVNRTSEGLDFNSLKKQAEGLAAIGEMKHAADAYADLKSQGILDSETLTTYGDVLTGLGRLTEAEAVYNEALAEKDSAPILKKLADVLFSLGKTKEAIDVMNRTLALAPDDAGAYASYASFLQKAGKTAEALDAYNQSFKLLDAQPELWSEYADLLSSLGRNAEAADAYDRAVNLGVYGADIWNNYSRVLQKLGRKEEAQRAKEQAMNTYAPIALSRYSSSDSIPTCGIGSLC
;
A
#
# COMPACT_ATOMS: atom_id res chain seq x y z
N MET A 1 0.67 -0.59 -2.32
CA MET A 1 0.00 -0.91 -3.60
C MET A 1 0.75 -2.05 -4.27
N VAL A 2 0.08 -3.16 -4.54
CA VAL A 2 0.60 -4.20 -5.44
C VAL A 2 0.82 -3.54 -6.81
N SER A 3 1.93 -3.83 -7.47
CA SER A 3 2.19 -3.26 -8.80
C SER A 3 1.12 -3.79 -9.77
N ALA A 4 0.28 -2.90 -10.29
CA ALA A 4 -0.71 -3.22 -11.34
C ALA A 4 -0.06 -3.41 -12.73
N ALA A 5 1.25 -3.26 -12.80
CA ALA A 5 2.00 -3.45 -14.03
C ALA A 5 2.29 -4.95 -14.23
N PRO A 6 2.34 -5.42 -15.49
CA PRO A 6 2.77 -6.77 -15.78
C PRO A 6 4.22 -6.97 -15.35
N THR A 7 4.53 -8.14 -14.83
CA THR A 7 5.86 -8.48 -14.27
C THR A 7 6.26 -9.90 -14.62
N TYR A 8 7.54 -10.20 -14.50
CA TYR A 8 8.04 -11.56 -14.60
C TYR A 8 9.22 -11.83 -13.69
N ALA A 9 9.48 -13.09 -13.33
CA ALA A 9 10.67 -13.48 -12.59
C ALA A 9 11.06 -14.94 -12.89
N PRO A 10 12.36 -15.30 -12.87
CA PRO A 10 13.52 -14.43 -12.68
C PRO A 10 13.91 -13.64 -13.94
N THR A 11 14.70 -12.57 -13.80
CA THR A 11 15.28 -11.82 -14.95
C THR A 11 16.55 -12.43 -15.52
N GLU A 12 17.23 -13.28 -14.77
CA GLU A 12 18.49 -13.91 -15.17
C GLU A 12 18.61 -15.28 -14.52
N GLY A 13 19.13 -16.26 -15.28
CA GLY A 13 19.47 -17.56 -14.73
C GLY A 13 19.98 -18.56 -15.75
N LYS A 14 20.31 -19.75 -15.27
CA LYS A 14 20.97 -20.79 -16.06
C LYS A 14 20.02 -21.47 -17.04
N ASN A 15 20.55 -21.81 -18.22
CA ASN A 15 19.85 -22.61 -19.22
C ASN A 15 19.62 -24.07 -18.73
N PRO A 16 18.40 -24.64 -18.84
CA PRO A 16 17.15 -24.00 -19.27
C PRO A 16 16.55 -23.12 -18.18
N LEU A 17 16.20 -21.89 -18.55
CA LEU A 17 15.67 -20.91 -17.61
C LEU A 17 14.15 -20.85 -17.70
N LYS A 18 13.46 -21.25 -16.64
CA LYS A 18 12.01 -21.10 -16.50
C LYS A 18 11.67 -19.75 -15.87
N VAL A 19 10.87 -18.96 -16.57
CA VAL A 19 10.42 -17.61 -16.14
C VAL A 19 8.90 -17.60 -16.04
N TYR A 20 8.39 -17.04 -14.94
CA TYR A 20 6.97 -16.86 -14.68
C TYR A 20 6.58 -15.42 -15.00
N PHE A 21 5.52 -15.24 -15.77
CA PHE A 21 4.96 -13.97 -16.21
C PHE A 21 3.56 -13.80 -15.63
N THR A 22 3.23 -12.61 -15.16
CA THR A 22 1.91 -12.30 -14.61
C THR A 22 1.51 -10.88 -14.91
N PHE A 23 0.23 -10.67 -15.22
CA PHE A 23 -0.34 -9.36 -15.48
C PHE A 23 -1.54 -9.06 -14.56
N PRO A 24 -1.31 -8.48 -13.38
CA PRO A 24 -2.40 -8.02 -12.52
C PRO A 24 -3.30 -7.00 -13.25
N GLY A 25 -4.62 -7.15 -13.17
CA GLY A 25 -5.57 -6.30 -13.90
C GLY A 25 -5.82 -6.74 -15.36
N GLY A 26 -5.08 -7.74 -15.86
CA GLY A 26 -5.22 -8.26 -17.22
C GLY A 26 -6.57 -8.94 -17.48
N GLU A 27 -7.32 -9.29 -16.43
CA GLU A 27 -8.68 -9.83 -16.48
C GLU A 27 -9.71 -8.86 -17.08
N GLU A 28 -9.44 -7.55 -17.02
CA GLU A 28 -10.32 -6.53 -17.60
C GLU A 28 -10.05 -6.29 -19.09
N CYS A 29 -8.91 -6.78 -19.60
CA CYS A 29 -8.57 -6.69 -21.01
C CYS A 29 -9.46 -7.63 -21.85
N ASP A 30 -9.86 -7.19 -23.05
CA ASP A 30 -10.46 -8.07 -24.05
C ASP A 30 -9.47 -9.13 -24.53
N SER A 31 -8.18 -8.75 -24.61
CA SER A 31 -7.11 -9.67 -24.92
C SER A 31 -5.81 -9.27 -24.20
N VAL A 32 -5.08 -10.27 -23.71
CA VAL A 32 -3.70 -10.12 -23.24
C VAL A 32 -2.79 -10.88 -24.19
N LYS A 33 -1.62 -10.31 -24.49
CA LYS A 33 -0.60 -10.99 -25.29
C LYS A 33 0.79 -10.77 -24.75
N TRP A 34 1.45 -11.87 -24.40
CA TRP A 34 2.87 -11.92 -24.12
C TRP A 34 3.64 -12.34 -25.36
N THR A 35 4.76 -11.67 -25.63
CA THR A 35 5.82 -12.18 -26.50
C THR A 35 7.06 -12.38 -25.67
N PHE A 36 7.75 -13.52 -25.80
CA PHE A 36 8.87 -13.86 -24.93
C PHE A 36 10.24 -13.43 -25.50
N GLY A 37 10.27 -12.90 -26.72
CA GLY A 37 11.50 -12.46 -27.40
C GLY A 37 12.23 -13.57 -28.18
N ASP A 38 11.74 -14.81 -28.15
CA ASP A 38 12.29 -15.97 -28.86
C ASP A 38 11.37 -16.50 -29.98
N GLY A 39 10.30 -15.76 -30.30
CA GLY A 39 9.26 -16.13 -31.25
C GLY A 39 8.04 -16.81 -30.63
N ASN A 40 8.12 -17.27 -29.37
CA ASN A 40 6.98 -17.82 -28.67
C ASN A 40 6.10 -16.72 -28.05
N THR A 41 4.81 -17.03 -27.89
CA THR A 41 3.80 -16.10 -27.36
C THR A 41 2.83 -16.81 -26.44
N SER A 42 2.11 -16.04 -25.61
CA SER A 42 1.01 -16.55 -24.76
C SER A 42 -0.11 -15.51 -24.69
N GLN A 43 -1.34 -15.97 -24.49
CA GLN A 43 -2.52 -15.12 -24.27
C GLN A 43 -3.05 -15.19 -22.83
N ALA A 44 -2.37 -15.95 -21.95
CA ALA A 44 -2.78 -16.07 -20.57
C ALA A 44 -2.30 -14.88 -19.73
N ILE A 45 -3.14 -14.47 -18.77
CA ILE A 45 -2.82 -13.42 -17.78
C ILE A 45 -1.61 -13.82 -16.94
N THR A 46 -1.56 -15.09 -16.52
CA THR A 46 -0.43 -15.71 -15.83
C THR A 46 0.03 -16.92 -16.61
N THR A 47 1.33 -16.98 -16.91
CA THR A 47 1.93 -18.05 -17.71
C THR A 47 3.37 -18.27 -17.29
N ASP A 48 3.93 -19.41 -17.62
CA ASP A 48 5.37 -19.62 -17.59
C ASP A 48 5.92 -19.88 -18.99
N HIS A 49 7.22 -19.62 -19.17
CA HIS A 49 7.94 -19.92 -20.39
C HIS A 49 9.35 -20.40 -20.05
N THR A 50 9.87 -21.35 -20.84
CA THR A 50 11.22 -21.90 -20.63
C THR A 50 12.12 -21.56 -21.81
N TYR A 51 13.20 -20.84 -21.54
CA TYR A 51 14.21 -20.49 -22.52
C TYR A 51 15.32 -21.54 -22.58
N TYR A 52 15.54 -22.11 -23.76
CA TYR A 52 16.51 -23.19 -24.00
C TYR A 52 17.81 -22.74 -24.68
N ALA A 53 17.84 -21.54 -25.25
CA ALA A 53 19.04 -21.01 -25.90
C ALA A 53 19.68 -19.92 -25.03
N LEU A 54 21.00 -19.82 -25.12
CA LEU A 54 21.76 -18.76 -24.44
C LEU A 54 21.51 -17.42 -25.15
N GLY A 55 21.37 -16.35 -24.38
CA GLY A 55 21.19 -15.01 -24.94
C GLY A 55 20.32 -14.10 -24.09
N MET A 56 20.09 -12.90 -24.63
CA MET A 56 19.18 -11.91 -24.08
C MET A 56 17.87 -11.94 -24.85
N TYR A 57 16.76 -11.99 -24.14
CA TYR A 57 15.42 -11.98 -24.69
C TYR A 57 14.65 -10.77 -24.20
N TYR A 58 13.89 -10.13 -25.08
CA TYR A 58 13.18 -8.88 -24.81
C TYR A 58 11.68 -9.16 -24.79
N PRO A 59 11.11 -9.60 -23.66
CA PRO A 59 9.69 -9.87 -23.61
C PRO A 59 8.88 -8.58 -23.74
N THR A 60 7.65 -8.71 -24.22
CA THR A 60 6.65 -7.63 -24.22
C THR A 60 5.30 -8.16 -23.77
N CYS A 61 4.46 -7.27 -23.25
CA CYS A 61 3.07 -7.56 -22.91
C CYS A 61 2.16 -6.50 -23.54
N SER A 62 0.98 -6.87 -23.99
CA SER A 62 -0.06 -5.91 -24.39
C SER A 62 -1.43 -6.28 -23.80
N CYS A 63 -2.21 -5.26 -23.49
CA CYS A 63 -3.62 -5.30 -23.11
C CYS A 63 -4.43 -4.58 -24.20
N GLU A 64 -5.44 -5.24 -24.74
CA GLU A 64 -6.45 -4.59 -25.60
C GLU A 64 -7.73 -4.36 -24.81
N LEU A 65 -8.29 -3.16 -24.97
CA LEU A 65 -9.56 -2.71 -24.41
C LEU A 65 -10.37 -2.04 -25.54
N PRO A 66 -11.68 -1.82 -25.38
CA PRO A 66 -12.46 -1.10 -26.37
C PRO A 66 -11.84 0.27 -26.65
N GLY A 67 -11.39 0.51 -27.89
CA GLY A 67 -10.73 1.75 -28.31
C GLY A 67 -9.40 2.07 -27.61
N ALA A 68 -8.78 1.14 -26.88
CA ALA A 68 -7.49 1.36 -26.24
C ALA A 68 -6.55 0.16 -26.32
N ASN A 69 -5.25 0.42 -26.43
CA ASN A 69 -4.20 -0.59 -26.35
C ASN A 69 -3.07 -0.08 -25.47
N ALA A 70 -2.76 -0.83 -24.41
CA ALA A 70 -1.60 -0.61 -23.56
C ALA A 70 -0.52 -1.64 -23.89
N SER A 71 0.69 -1.17 -24.19
CA SER A 71 1.84 -1.98 -24.54
C SER A 71 3.01 -1.72 -23.59
N TYR A 72 3.61 -2.79 -23.09
CA TYR A 72 4.67 -2.79 -22.08
C TYR A 72 5.94 -3.44 -22.63
N THR A 73 7.05 -2.73 -22.56
CA THR A 73 8.38 -3.24 -22.95
C THR A 73 9.31 -3.30 -21.74
N TYR A 74 10.25 -4.25 -21.78
CA TYR A 74 11.11 -4.59 -20.65
C TYR A 74 12.59 -4.56 -21.07
N ASP A 75 13.50 -4.61 -20.08
CA ASP A 75 14.93 -4.68 -20.34
C ASP A 75 15.33 -6.01 -20.97
N TYR A 76 15.42 -7.10 -20.22
CA TYR A 76 15.70 -8.42 -20.79
C TYR A 76 15.49 -9.56 -19.78
N VAL A 77 15.28 -10.76 -20.31
CA VAL A 77 15.58 -12.04 -19.66
C VAL A 77 16.95 -12.49 -20.16
N TYR A 78 17.90 -12.76 -19.24
CA TYR A 78 19.25 -13.20 -19.60
C TYR A 78 19.49 -14.66 -19.26
N VAL A 79 19.71 -15.47 -20.28
CA VAL A 79 19.93 -16.91 -20.16
C VAL A 79 21.42 -17.19 -20.29
N ILE A 80 22.02 -17.63 -19.18
CA ILE A 80 23.45 -17.85 -19.05
C ILE A 80 23.82 -19.34 -19.07
N PRO A 81 25.06 -19.69 -19.45
CA PRO A 81 25.52 -21.07 -19.46
C PRO A 81 25.59 -21.66 -18.05
N TRP A 82 25.41 -22.99 -17.94
CA TRP A 82 25.40 -23.70 -16.65
C TRP A 82 26.71 -23.56 -15.86
N SER A 83 27.83 -23.41 -16.58
CA SER A 83 29.17 -23.18 -16.04
C SER A 83 29.39 -21.79 -15.42
N SER A 84 28.41 -20.88 -15.53
CA SER A 84 28.51 -19.55 -14.94
C SER A 84 28.52 -19.61 -13.40
N SER A 85 29.36 -18.76 -12.79
CA SER A 85 29.43 -18.55 -11.34
C SER A 85 28.37 -17.58 -10.81
N ILE A 86 27.56 -16.98 -11.70
CA ILE A 86 26.47 -16.06 -11.34
C ILE A 86 25.31 -16.86 -10.71
N ARG A 87 24.74 -16.33 -9.62
CA ARG A 87 23.52 -16.86 -8.99
C ARG A 87 22.30 -16.32 -9.72
N ASP A 88 21.25 -17.13 -9.83
CA ASP A 88 19.99 -16.71 -10.45
C ASP A 88 19.48 -15.43 -9.79
N SER A 89 18.98 -14.51 -10.62
CA SER A 89 18.36 -13.28 -10.10
C SER A 89 17.04 -13.63 -9.41
N VAL A 90 16.83 -13.11 -8.21
CA VAL A 90 15.51 -13.16 -7.54
C VAL A 90 14.67 -11.92 -7.89
N THR A 91 15.23 -10.98 -8.66
CA THR A 91 14.50 -9.76 -9.02
C THR A 91 13.50 -10.03 -10.14
N GLY A 92 12.32 -9.47 -9.99
CA GLY A 92 11.29 -9.47 -11.02
C GLY A 92 11.49 -8.32 -11.99
N GLY A 93 11.41 -8.62 -13.29
CA GLY A 93 11.39 -7.62 -14.35
C GLY A 93 10.14 -6.76 -14.24
N ARG A 94 10.33 -5.44 -14.33
CA ARG A 94 9.25 -4.45 -14.42
C ARG A 94 9.30 -3.75 -15.78
N PRO A 95 8.18 -3.22 -16.27
CA PRO A 95 8.16 -2.49 -17.53
C PRO A 95 9.10 -1.29 -17.46
N LYS A 96 9.94 -1.14 -18.48
CA LYS A 96 10.79 0.02 -18.68
C LYS A 96 10.03 1.15 -19.34
N GLN A 97 9.14 0.80 -20.26
CA GLN A 97 8.32 1.75 -20.98
C GLN A 97 6.91 1.17 -21.11
N THR A 98 5.93 2.04 -20.88
CA THR A 98 4.52 1.78 -21.17
C THR A 98 4.06 2.79 -22.22
N VAL A 99 3.36 2.29 -23.24
CA VAL A 99 2.73 3.11 -24.28
C VAL A 99 1.25 2.76 -24.28
N VAL A 100 0.41 3.77 -24.07
CA VAL A 100 -1.05 3.63 -24.13
C VAL A 100 -1.56 4.47 -25.28
N ASN A 101 -2.24 3.83 -26.22
CA ASN A 101 -2.99 4.51 -27.26
C ASN A 101 -4.47 4.35 -26.93
N ARG A 102 -5.21 5.44 -26.79
CA ARG A 102 -6.65 5.41 -26.53
C ARG A 102 -7.43 6.33 -27.47
N THR A 103 -8.68 5.99 -27.73
CA THR A 103 -9.70 6.86 -28.33
C THR A 103 -11.06 6.59 -27.69
N SER A 104 -11.88 7.63 -27.59
CA SER A 104 -13.29 7.56 -27.19
C SER A 104 -14.24 7.71 -28.37
N GLU A 105 -13.72 7.97 -29.58
CA GLU A 105 -14.52 8.22 -30.77
C GLU A 105 -15.26 6.94 -31.22
N GLY A 106 -16.57 7.06 -31.38
CA GLY A 106 -17.43 5.96 -31.84
C GLY A 106 -17.68 4.86 -30.82
N LEU A 107 -17.20 5.00 -29.57
CA LEU A 107 -17.51 4.08 -28.49
C LEU A 107 -18.87 4.40 -27.87
N ASP A 108 -19.65 3.35 -27.61
CA ASP A 108 -20.87 3.47 -26.82
C ASP A 108 -20.56 3.55 -25.31
N PHE A 109 -21.59 3.83 -24.52
CA PHE A 109 -21.46 4.03 -23.08
C PHE A 109 -20.83 2.81 -22.38
N ASN A 110 -21.24 1.59 -22.74
CA ASN A 110 -20.72 0.38 -22.11
C ASN A 110 -19.25 0.12 -22.48
N SER A 111 -18.88 0.37 -23.73
CA SER A 111 -17.49 0.24 -24.20
C SER A 111 -16.57 1.25 -23.53
N LEU A 112 -17.03 2.49 -23.35
CA LEU A 112 -16.29 3.52 -22.60
C LEU A 112 -16.16 3.17 -21.13
N LYS A 113 -17.23 2.65 -20.51
CA LYS A 113 -17.18 2.18 -19.12
C LYS A 113 -16.14 1.08 -18.97
N LYS A 114 -16.17 0.06 -19.83
CA LYS A 114 -15.17 -1.02 -19.85
C LYS A 114 -13.76 -0.50 -20.10
N GLN A 115 -13.58 0.45 -21.02
CA GLN A 115 -12.29 1.09 -21.27
C GLN A 115 -11.77 1.79 -20.00
N ALA A 116 -12.60 2.58 -19.32
CA ALA A 116 -12.22 3.33 -18.13
C ALA A 116 -11.87 2.41 -16.94
N GLU A 117 -12.69 1.39 -16.69
CA GLU A 117 -12.48 0.38 -15.65
C GLU A 117 -11.23 -0.45 -15.92
N GLY A 118 -11.05 -0.92 -17.16
CA GLY A 118 -9.87 -1.70 -17.54
C GLY A 118 -8.57 -0.91 -17.46
N LEU A 119 -8.57 0.36 -17.89
CA LEU A 119 -7.41 1.25 -17.74
C LEU A 119 -7.07 1.50 -16.26
N ALA A 120 -8.08 1.62 -15.39
CA ALA A 120 -7.87 1.74 -13.96
C ALA A 120 -7.28 0.45 -13.36
N ALA A 121 -7.79 -0.72 -13.76
CA ALA A 121 -7.35 -2.03 -13.27
C ALA A 121 -5.87 -2.32 -13.61
N ILE A 122 -5.42 -1.97 -14.81
CA ILE A 122 -4.01 -2.12 -15.24
C ILE A 122 -3.09 -0.99 -14.72
N GLY A 123 -3.61 -0.08 -13.90
CA GLY A 123 -2.84 0.99 -13.26
C GLY A 123 -2.58 2.23 -14.12
N GLU A 124 -3.19 2.34 -15.30
CA GLU A 124 -3.06 3.47 -16.22
C GLU A 124 -4.00 4.62 -15.82
N MET A 125 -3.83 5.10 -14.59
CA MET A 125 -4.76 6.01 -13.90
C MET A 125 -5.04 7.31 -14.67
N LYS A 126 -4.04 7.86 -15.38
CA LYS A 126 -4.23 9.08 -16.18
C LYS A 126 -5.20 8.84 -17.33
N HIS A 127 -4.99 7.76 -18.08
CA HIS A 127 -5.86 7.39 -19.19
C HIS A 127 -7.24 6.96 -18.69
N ALA A 128 -7.32 6.28 -17.55
CA ALA A 128 -8.58 5.94 -16.89
C ALA A 128 -9.38 7.20 -16.53
N ALA A 129 -8.76 8.21 -15.92
CA ALA A 129 -9.42 9.46 -15.55
C ALA A 129 -10.00 10.18 -16.77
N ASP A 130 -9.27 10.22 -17.88
CA ASP A 130 -9.78 10.81 -19.12
C ASP A 130 -10.95 10.00 -19.69
N ALA A 131 -10.88 8.66 -19.68
CA ALA A 131 -11.96 7.80 -20.15
C ALA A 131 -13.24 7.94 -19.29
N TYR A 132 -13.10 8.09 -17.97
CA TYR A 132 -14.24 8.41 -17.11
C TYR A 132 -14.83 9.80 -17.37
N ALA A 133 -13.99 10.79 -17.67
CA ALA A 133 -14.47 12.12 -18.06
C ALA A 133 -15.26 12.08 -19.38
N ASP A 134 -14.75 11.32 -20.37
CA ASP A 134 -15.44 11.07 -21.64
C ASP A 134 -16.77 10.34 -21.40
N LEU A 135 -16.79 9.29 -20.58
CA LEU A 135 -17.99 8.54 -20.21
C LEU A 135 -19.05 9.45 -19.54
N LYS A 136 -18.62 10.28 -18.59
CA LYS A 136 -19.49 11.25 -17.90
C LYS A 136 -20.06 12.30 -18.86
N SER A 137 -19.34 12.66 -19.92
CA SER A 137 -19.86 13.58 -20.94
C SER A 137 -20.99 12.99 -21.79
N GLN A 138 -21.10 11.66 -21.85
CA GLN A 138 -22.14 10.95 -22.60
C GLN A 138 -23.42 10.69 -21.79
N GLY A 139 -23.37 10.74 -20.46
CA GLY A 139 -24.52 10.42 -19.64
C GLY A 139 -24.30 10.58 -18.14
N ILE A 140 -25.39 10.36 -17.40
CA ILE A 140 -25.36 10.34 -15.93
C ILE A 140 -24.79 9.01 -15.49
N LEU A 141 -23.81 9.07 -14.58
CA LEU A 141 -23.18 7.90 -14.01
C LEU A 141 -23.88 7.51 -12.71
N ASP A 142 -23.94 6.21 -12.44
CA ASP A 142 -24.39 5.69 -11.14
C ASP A 142 -23.36 5.99 -10.04
N SER A 143 -23.77 5.92 -8.77
CA SER A 143 -22.89 6.20 -7.63
C SER A 143 -21.65 5.29 -7.58
N GLU A 144 -21.74 4.05 -8.05
CA GLU A 144 -20.61 3.11 -8.07
C GLU A 144 -19.53 3.53 -9.07
N THR A 145 -19.93 3.89 -10.29
CA THR A 145 -19.04 4.38 -11.35
C THR A 145 -18.43 5.72 -10.95
N LEU A 146 -19.22 6.63 -10.35
CA LEU A 146 -18.71 7.89 -9.80
C LEU A 146 -17.71 7.65 -8.66
N THR A 147 -17.97 6.69 -7.79
CA THR A 147 -17.03 6.33 -6.70
C THR A 147 -15.69 5.86 -7.29
N THR A 148 -15.73 5.00 -8.31
CA THR A 148 -14.51 4.52 -8.97
C THR A 148 -13.78 5.65 -9.70
N TYR A 149 -14.49 6.56 -10.35
CA TYR A 149 -13.88 7.75 -10.95
C TYR A 149 -13.22 8.64 -9.88
N GLY A 150 -13.88 8.85 -8.75
CA GLY A 150 -13.34 9.54 -7.59
C GLY A 150 -12.04 8.89 -7.08
N ASP A 151 -12.00 7.57 -6.97
CA ASP A 151 -10.82 6.82 -6.53
C ASP A 151 -9.63 7.03 -7.47
N VAL A 152 -9.87 6.99 -8.78
CA VAL A 152 -8.84 7.25 -9.81
C VAL A 152 -8.30 8.67 -9.68
N LEU A 153 -9.18 9.67 -9.50
CA LEU A 153 -8.76 11.07 -9.31
C LEU A 153 -7.97 11.27 -8.01
N THR A 154 -8.38 10.61 -6.92
CA THR A 154 -7.63 10.60 -5.65
C THR A 154 -6.24 9.99 -5.84
N GLY A 155 -6.14 8.85 -6.53
CA GLY A 155 -4.87 8.19 -6.84
C GLY A 155 -3.92 9.06 -7.68
N LEU A 156 -4.46 9.94 -8.53
CA LEU A 156 -3.70 10.93 -9.30
C LEU A 156 -3.35 12.21 -8.51
N GLY A 157 -3.87 12.39 -7.30
CA GLY A 157 -3.75 13.63 -6.54
C GLY A 157 -4.61 14.78 -7.07
N ARG A 158 -5.57 14.52 -7.96
CA ARG A 158 -6.53 15.50 -8.49
C ARG A 158 -7.67 15.70 -7.48
N LEU A 159 -7.31 16.10 -6.27
CA LEU A 159 -8.19 16.04 -5.09
C LEU A 159 -9.44 16.92 -5.20
N THR A 160 -9.34 18.11 -5.79
CA THR A 160 -10.50 18.99 -5.99
C THR A 160 -11.54 18.39 -6.94
N GLU A 161 -11.09 17.68 -7.97
CA GLU A 161 -11.99 17.00 -8.91
C GLU A 161 -12.59 15.76 -8.26
N ALA A 162 -11.80 15.02 -7.47
CA ALA A 162 -12.29 13.88 -6.69
C ALA A 162 -13.40 14.32 -5.71
N GLU A 163 -13.21 15.45 -5.01
CA GLU A 163 -14.23 16.03 -4.11
C GLU A 163 -15.55 16.27 -4.86
N ALA A 164 -15.52 16.88 -6.05
CA ALA A 164 -16.72 17.14 -6.83
C ALA A 164 -17.42 15.82 -7.23
N VAL A 165 -16.65 14.84 -7.71
CA VAL A 165 -17.19 13.55 -8.16
C VAL A 165 -17.77 12.74 -7.00
N TYR A 166 -17.16 12.74 -5.82
CA TYR A 166 -17.72 12.08 -4.64
C TYR A 166 -19.01 12.74 -4.17
N ASN A 167 -19.10 14.07 -4.21
CA ASN A 167 -20.34 14.78 -3.88
C ASN A 167 -21.48 14.42 -4.86
N GLU A 168 -21.17 14.25 -6.16
CA GLU A 168 -22.14 13.75 -7.14
C GLU A 168 -22.56 12.30 -6.83
N ALA A 169 -21.61 11.43 -6.49
CA ALA A 169 -21.91 10.04 -6.10
C ALA A 169 -22.84 9.96 -4.88
N LEU A 170 -22.63 10.85 -3.90
CA LEU A 170 -23.45 10.97 -2.69
C LEU A 170 -24.82 11.60 -2.95
N ALA A 171 -24.94 12.44 -3.97
CA ALA A 171 -26.23 13.00 -4.39
C ALA A 171 -27.12 11.93 -5.07
N GLU A 172 -26.52 10.96 -5.76
CA GLU A 172 -27.23 9.78 -6.29
C GLU A 172 -27.57 8.80 -5.17
N LYS A 173 -26.60 8.45 -4.32
CA LYS A 173 -26.78 7.51 -3.23
C LYS A 173 -25.92 7.86 -2.02
N ASP A 174 -26.57 8.23 -0.93
CA ASP A 174 -25.90 8.47 0.35
C ASP A 174 -25.31 7.18 0.91
N SER A 175 -24.05 7.23 1.37
CA SER A 175 -23.27 6.03 1.66
C SER A 175 -22.10 6.34 2.59
N ALA A 176 -22.03 5.67 3.74
CA ALA A 176 -20.94 5.82 4.70
C ALA A 176 -19.55 5.55 4.07
N PRO A 177 -19.33 4.49 3.27
CA PRO A 177 -18.07 4.30 2.55
C PRO A 177 -17.64 5.48 1.68
N ILE A 178 -18.58 6.12 0.96
CA ILE A 178 -18.27 7.25 0.07
C ILE A 178 -18.01 8.53 0.90
N LEU A 179 -18.78 8.76 1.96
CA LEU A 179 -18.54 9.86 2.90
C LEU A 179 -17.15 9.77 3.53
N LYS A 180 -16.70 8.56 3.90
CA LYS A 180 -15.34 8.36 4.43
C LYS A 180 -14.27 8.79 3.42
N LYS A 181 -14.39 8.35 2.16
CA LYS A 181 -13.47 8.74 1.06
C LYS A 181 -13.48 10.26 0.84
N LEU A 182 -14.65 10.88 0.84
CA LEU A 182 -14.79 12.33 0.73
C LEU A 182 -14.11 13.05 1.90
N ALA A 183 -14.28 12.57 3.13
CA ALA A 183 -13.66 13.16 4.32
C ALA A 183 -12.12 13.09 4.24
N ASP A 184 -11.56 11.97 3.79
CA ASP A 184 -10.11 11.82 3.56
C ASP A 184 -9.60 12.81 2.50
N VAL A 185 -10.34 13.01 1.40
CA VAL A 185 -10.02 14.00 0.35
C VAL A 185 -10.09 15.42 0.89
N LEU A 186 -11.14 15.79 1.61
CA LEU A 186 -11.29 17.11 2.22
C LEU A 186 -10.16 17.40 3.21
N PHE A 187 -9.78 16.41 4.02
CA PHE A 187 -8.65 16.52 4.93
C PHE A 187 -7.33 16.75 4.20
N SER A 188 -7.09 16.01 3.11
CA SER A 188 -5.91 16.16 2.26
C SER A 188 -5.84 17.52 1.56
N LEU A 189 -7.00 18.12 1.25
CA LEU A 189 -7.12 19.49 0.74
C LEU A 189 -6.94 20.58 1.82
N GLY A 190 -6.78 20.19 3.09
CA GLY A 190 -6.67 21.12 4.22
C GLY A 190 -8.02 21.63 4.75
N LYS A 191 -9.14 21.16 4.19
CA LYS A 191 -10.51 21.51 4.60
C LYS A 191 -10.94 20.72 5.85
N THR A 192 -10.17 20.86 6.92
CA THR A 192 -10.28 20.01 8.13
C THR A 192 -11.66 20.10 8.80
N LYS A 193 -12.29 21.29 8.79
CA LYS A 193 -13.63 21.47 9.37
C LYS A 193 -14.70 20.69 8.60
N GLU A 194 -14.68 20.78 7.28
CA GLU A 194 -15.61 20.06 6.41
C GLU A 194 -15.40 18.54 6.52
N ALA A 195 -14.14 18.08 6.61
CA ALA A 195 -13.83 16.67 6.82
C ALA A 195 -14.43 16.13 8.14
N ILE A 196 -14.38 16.92 9.22
CA ILE A 196 -15.01 16.58 10.52
C ILE A 196 -16.54 16.50 10.38
N ASP A 197 -17.17 17.43 9.65
CA ASP A 197 -18.62 17.43 9.45
C ASP A 197 -19.07 16.19 8.64
N VAL A 198 -18.34 15.85 7.57
CA VAL A 198 -18.60 14.65 6.77
C VAL A 198 -18.38 13.38 7.60
N MET A 199 -17.40 13.36 8.50
CA MET A 199 -17.15 12.21 9.37
C MET A 199 -18.25 12.02 10.42
N ASN A 200 -18.81 13.10 10.97
CA ASN A 200 -20.00 13.01 11.83
C ASN A 200 -21.17 12.37 11.08
N ARG A 201 -21.37 12.73 9.81
CA ARG A 201 -22.40 12.13 8.96
C ARG A 201 -22.10 10.65 8.64
N THR A 202 -20.82 10.32 8.43
CA THR A 202 -20.34 8.93 8.24
C THR A 202 -20.71 8.07 9.45
N LEU A 203 -20.37 8.52 10.66
CA LEU A 203 -20.63 7.81 11.90
C LEU A 203 -22.11 7.76 12.29
N ALA A 204 -22.93 8.70 11.80
CA ALA A 204 -24.38 8.62 11.94
C ALA A 204 -24.99 7.49 11.10
N LEU A 205 -24.40 7.18 9.94
CA LEU A 205 -24.82 6.08 9.06
C LEU A 205 -24.19 4.73 9.46
N ALA A 206 -22.96 4.74 9.95
CA ALA A 206 -22.19 3.56 10.34
C ALA A 206 -21.55 3.76 11.73
N PRO A 207 -22.34 3.67 12.82
CA PRO A 207 -21.86 3.91 14.19
C PRO A 207 -20.92 2.82 14.72
N ASP A 208 -20.75 1.72 14.00
CA ASP A 208 -19.90 0.58 14.34
C ASP A 208 -18.63 0.48 13.45
N ASP A 209 -18.31 1.51 12.67
CA ASP A 209 -17.09 1.56 11.86
C ASP A 209 -15.90 2.05 12.71
N ALA A 210 -15.10 1.10 13.20
CA ALA A 210 -13.88 1.38 13.95
C ALA A 210 -12.87 2.24 13.15
N GLY A 211 -12.77 2.02 11.84
CA GLY A 211 -11.86 2.76 10.97
C GLY A 211 -12.32 4.20 10.76
N ALA A 212 -13.62 4.45 10.69
CA ALA A 212 -14.17 5.80 10.63
C ALA A 212 -13.86 6.58 11.93
N TYR A 213 -13.99 5.96 13.10
CA TYR A 213 -13.58 6.58 14.37
C TYR A 213 -12.08 6.89 14.42
N ALA A 214 -11.23 6.02 13.86
CA ALA A 214 -9.79 6.25 13.78
C ALA A 214 -9.46 7.49 12.92
N SER A 215 -9.97 7.56 11.69
CA SER A 215 -9.81 8.74 10.82
C SER A 215 -10.38 10.00 11.49
N TYR A 216 -11.54 9.88 12.16
CA TYR A 216 -12.15 11.00 12.86
C TYR A 216 -11.24 11.57 13.96
N ALA A 217 -10.63 10.70 14.74
CA ALA A 217 -9.71 11.07 15.81
C ALA A 217 -8.50 11.85 15.25
N SER A 218 -7.89 11.37 14.15
CA SER A 218 -6.78 12.07 13.49
C SER A 218 -7.20 13.45 12.97
N PHE A 219 -8.41 13.60 12.42
CA PHE A 219 -8.91 14.89 11.94
C PHE A 219 -9.16 15.87 13.09
N LEU A 220 -9.75 15.39 14.19
CA LEU A 220 -9.97 16.17 15.40
C LEU A 220 -8.66 16.63 16.03
N GLN A 221 -7.66 15.74 16.10
CA GLN A 221 -6.32 16.07 16.58
C GLN A 221 -5.68 17.18 15.75
N LYS A 222 -5.76 17.10 14.41
CA LYS A 222 -5.27 18.15 13.51
C LYS A 222 -5.99 19.48 13.70
N ALA A 223 -7.29 19.45 14.04
CA ALA A 223 -8.09 20.62 14.37
C ALA A 223 -7.81 21.19 15.77
N GLY A 224 -6.96 20.56 16.58
CA GLY A 224 -6.69 20.94 17.97
C GLY A 224 -7.80 20.55 18.96
N LYS A 225 -8.76 19.73 18.52
CA LYS A 225 -9.87 19.19 19.32
C LYS A 225 -9.44 17.94 20.07
N THR A 226 -8.47 18.12 20.96
CA THR A 226 -7.74 16.99 21.55
C THR A 226 -8.61 16.10 22.45
N ALA A 227 -9.56 16.66 23.18
CA ALA A 227 -10.46 15.87 24.04
C ALA A 227 -11.37 14.98 23.19
N GLU A 228 -12.01 15.54 22.16
CA GLU A 228 -12.87 14.77 21.25
C GLU A 228 -12.06 13.71 20.47
N ALA A 229 -10.81 14.00 20.12
CA ALA A 229 -9.92 13.04 19.46
C ALA A 229 -9.66 11.81 20.34
N LEU A 230 -9.39 12.00 21.64
CA LEU A 230 -9.20 10.89 22.58
C LEU A 230 -10.47 10.05 22.73
N ASP A 231 -11.64 10.69 22.76
CA ASP A 231 -12.91 9.98 22.80
C ASP A 231 -13.15 9.16 21.52
N ALA A 232 -12.84 9.71 20.35
CA ALA A 232 -12.96 9.00 19.08
C ALA A 232 -12.00 7.79 19.01
N TYR A 233 -10.74 7.93 19.43
CA TYR A 233 -9.81 6.80 19.54
C TYR A 233 -10.38 5.71 20.46
N ASN A 234 -10.90 6.09 21.64
CA ASN A 234 -11.51 5.14 22.56
C ASN A 234 -12.73 4.41 21.97
N GLN A 235 -13.56 5.06 21.15
CA GLN A 235 -14.65 4.38 20.45
C GLN A 235 -14.13 3.40 19.39
N SER A 236 -13.08 3.77 18.65
CA SER A 236 -12.43 2.86 17.72
C SER A 236 -11.92 1.59 18.41
N PHE A 237 -11.22 1.73 19.55
CA PHE A 237 -10.68 0.59 20.30
C PHE A 237 -11.76 -0.31 20.91
N LYS A 238 -12.93 0.23 21.28
CA LYS A 238 -14.07 -0.59 21.76
C LYS A 238 -14.60 -1.51 20.67
N LEU A 239 -14.58 -1.05 19.42
CA LEU A 239 -15.06 -1.81 18.27
C LEU A 239 -13.98 -2.77 17.75
N LEU A 240 -12.74 -2.31 17.68
CA LEU A 240 -11.60 -3.09 17.23
C LEU A 240 -10.34 -2.70 18.02
N ASP A 241 -9.96 -3.54 18.98
CA ASP A 241 -8.77 -3.32 19.81
C ASP A 241 -7.46 -3.70 19.11
N ALA A 242 -7.51 -4.61 18.13
CA ALA A 242 -6.36 -5.11 17.37
C ALA A 242 -5.88 -4.11 16.29
N GLN A 243 -5.59 -2.87 16.71
CA GLN A 243 -5.09 -1.78 15.86
C GLN A 243 -3.77 -1.24 16.45
N PRO A 244 -2.67 -1.98 16.26
CA PRO A 244 -1.44 -1.77 17.01
C PRO A 244 -0.81 -0.38 16.74
N GLU A 245 -0.80 0.09 15.49
CA GLU A 245 -0.31 1.42 15.12
C GLU A 245 -1.14 2.55 15.77
N LEU A 246 -2.47 2.39 15.80
CA LEU A 246 -3.39 3.39 16.35
C LEU A 246 -3.20 3.59 17.86
N TRP A 247 -2.89 2.52 18.59
CA TRP A 247 -2.55 2.61 20.03
C TRP A 247 -1.28 3.44 20.27
N SER A 248 -0.29 3.39 19.37
CA SER A 248 0.92 4.21 19.47
C SER A 248 0.65 5.69 19.23
N GLU A 249 -0.21 6.02 18.25
CA GLU A 249 -0.65 7.40 17.99
C GLU A 249 -1.45 7.97 19.17
N TYR A 250 -2.33 7.16 19.74
CA TYR A 250 -3.08 7.50 20.95
C TYR A 250 -2.15 7.76 22.14
N ALA A 251 -1.13 6.91 22.33
CA ALA A 251 -0.13 7.07 23.39
C ALA A 251 0.69 8.36 23.22
N ASP A 252 1.07 8.71 22.00
CA ASP A 252 1.76 9.96 21.69
C ASP A 252 0.90 11.18 22.02
N LEU A 253 -0.38 11.14 21.67
CA LEU A 253 -1.32 12.20 22.02
C LEU A 253 -1.45 12.35 23.55
N LEU A 254 -1.61 11.25 24.29
CA LEU A 254 -1.66 11.26 25.77
C LEU A 254 -0.37 11.82 26.40
N SER A 255 0.80 11.40 25.88
CA SER A 255 2.11 11.88 26.34
C SER A 255 2.27 13.39 26.11
N SER A 256 1.77 13.91 24.98
CA SER A 256 1.80 15.35 24.67
C SER A 256 0.97 16.19 25.66
N LEU A 257 -0.07 15.59 26.25
CA LEU A 257 -0.90 16.19 27.30
C LEU A 257 -0.34 16.02 28.72
N GLY A 258 0.80 15.33 28.87
CA GLY A 258 1.38 15.00 30.16
C GLY A 258 0.68 13.86 30.89
N ARG A 259 -0.29 13.17 30.28
CA ARG A 259 -0.97 11.97 30.79
C ARG A 259 -0.06 10.75 30.61
N ASN A 260 1.15 10.82 31.17
CA ASN A 260 2.23 9.87 30.91
C ASN A 260 1.91 8.45 31.39
N ALA A 261 1.11 8.29 32.46
CA ALA A 261 0.72 6.97 32.96
C ALA A 261 -0.14 6.23 31.94
N GLU A 262 -1.20 6.87 31.46
CA GLU A 262 -2.09 6.31 30.43
C GLU A 262 -1.36 6.13 29.10
N ALA A 263 -0.45 7.05 28.76
CA ALA A 263 0.40 6.89 27.58
C ALA A 263 1.28 5.62 27.69
N ALA A 264 1.81 5.30 28.87
CA ALA A 264 2.61 4.10 29.07
C ALA A 264 1.77 2.83 28.89
N ASP A 265 0.52 2.83 29.35
CA ASP A 265 -0.40 1.69 29.18
C ASP A 265 -0.79 1.51 27.70
N ALA A 266 -1.06 2.60 26.99
CA ALA A 266 -1.34 2.57 25.55
C ALA A 266 -0.14 2.07 24.73
N TYR A 267 1.07 2.51 25.08
CA TYR A 267 2.29 1.99 24.47
C TYR A 267 2.51 0.51 24.73
N ASP A 268 2.27 0.04 25.96
CA ASP A 268 2.33 -1.37 26.31
C ASP A 268 1.33 -2.20 25.46
N ARG A 269 0.12 -1.66 25.26
CA ARG A 269 -0.87 -2.30 24.38
C ARG A 269 -0.39 -2.39 22.93
N ALA A 270 0.15 -1.31 22.38
CA ALA A 270 0.68 -1.26 21.02
C ALA A 270 1.77 -2.32 20.79
N VAL A 271 2.76 -2.41 21.67
CA VAL A 271 3.88 -3.36 21.52
C VAL A 271 3.43 -4.81 21.72
N ASN A 272 2.50 -5.07 22.64
CA ASN A 272 1.95 -6.41 22.85
C ASN A 272 1.09 -6.90 21.68
N LEU A 273 0.48 -5.99 20.92
CA LEU A 273 -0.23 -6.31 19.69
C LEU A 273 0.69 -6.46 18.46
N GLY A 274 2.00 -6.28 18.63
CA GLY A 274 3.00 -6.54 17.58
C GLY A 274 3.39 -5.32 16.76
N VAL A 275 3.27 -4.10 17.28
CA VAL A 275 3.99 -2.97 16.68
C VAL A 275 5.50 -3.17 16.89
N TYR A 276 6.25 -3.17 15.79
CA TYR A 276 7.70 -3.18 15.80
C TYR A 276 8.23 -1.93 15.09
N GLY A 277 8.40 -0.87 15.86
CA GLY A 277 8.99 0.39 15.41
C GLY A 277 9.99 0.88 16.44
N ALA A 278 11.22 1.14 16.02
CA ALA A 278 12.24 1.62 16.95
C ALA A 278 11.92 3.02 17.49
N ASP A 279 11.25 3.84 16.68
CA ASP A 279 10.61 5.10 17.06
C ASP A 279 9.58 4.92 18.18
N ILE A 280 8.73 3.90 18.08
CA ILE A 280 7.68 3.61 19.06
C ILE A 280 8.28 3.16 20.39
N TRP A 281 9.26 2.25 20.36
CA TRP A 281 10.02 1.86 21.55
C TRP A 281 10.80 3.03 22.19
N ASN A 282 11.35 3.94 21.37
CA ASN A 282 12.02 5.14 21.86
C ASN A 282 11.05 6.11 22.55
N ASN A 283 9.88 6.33 21.96
CA ASN A 283 8.85 7.18 22.56
C ASN A 283 8.30 6.56 23.85
N TYR A 284 8.06 5.24 23.86
CA TYR A 284 7.65 4.53 25.06
C TYR A 284 8.69 4.64 26.19
N SER A 285 9.97 4.43 25.88
CA SER A 285 11.05 4.64 26.84
C SER A 285 11.04 6.06 27.42
N ARG A 286 10.85 7.08 26.58
CA ARG A 286 10.78 8.48 27.03
C ARG A 286 9.62 8.71 28.00
N VAL A 287 8.45 8.11 27.74
CA VAL A 287 7.31 8.16 28.65
C VAL A 287 7.61 7.47 29.98
N LEU A 288 8.21 6.28 29.96
CA LEU A 288 8.62 5.55 31.17
C LEU A 288 9.65 6.34 32.00
N GLN A 289 10.58 7.05 31.35
CA GLN A 289 11.52 7.94 32.04
C GLN A 289 10.82 9.09 32.76
N LYS A 290 9.82 9.73 32.12
CA LYS A 290 9.01 10.79 32.75
C LYS A 290 8.25 10.28 33.98
N LEU A 291 7.89 8.99 34.01
CA LEU A 291 7.26 8.32 35.16
C LEU A 291 8.26 7.83 36.23
N GLY A 292 9.57 7.93 35.97
CA GLY A 292 10.60 7.41 36.88
C GLY A 292 10.80 5.88 36.82
N ARG A 293 10.16 5.17 35.88
CA ARG A 293 10.27 3.71 35.68
C ARG A 293 11.56 3.38 34.91
N LYS A 294 12.72 3.55 35.57
CA LYS A 294 14.05 3.54 34.94
C LYS A 294 14.42 2.20 34.31
N GLU A 295 14.17 1.09 35.00
CA GLU A 295 14.50 -0.26 34.51
C GLU A 295 13.70 -0.59 33.25
N GLU A 296 12.41 -0.23 33.24
CA GLU A 296 11.51 -0.49 32.11
C GLU A 296 11.86 0.38 30.91
N ALA A 297 12.20 1.65 31.16
CA ALA A 297 12.68 2.55 30.12
C ALA A 297 13.95 2.03 29.44
N GLN A 298 14.85 1.40 30.20
CA GLN A 298 16.08 0.82 29.67
C GLN A 298 15.79 -0.39 28.78
N ARG A 299 14.91 -1.29 29.22
CA ARG A 299 14.45 -2.41 28.39
C ARG A 299 13.82 -1.95 27.08
N ALA A 300 12.98 -0.91 27.12
CA ALA A 300 12.39 -0.33 25.92
C ALA A 300 13.45 0.22 24.95
N LYS A 301 14.53 0.85 25.44
CA LYS A 301 15.65 1.30 24.57
C LYS A 301 16.40 0.14 23.92
N GLU A 302 16.61 -0.94 24.66
CA GLU A 302 17.26 -2.14 24.13
C GLU A 302 16.43 -2.76 23.01
N GLN A 303 15.10 -2.81 23.17
CA GLN A 303 14.19 -3.24 22.10
C GLN A 303 14.26 -2.32 20.87
N ALA A 304 14.33 -1.00 21.07
CA ALA A 304 14.51 -0.05 19.97
C ALA A 304 15.80 -0.33 19.18
N MET A 305 16.92 -0.59 19.87
CA MET A 305 18.21 -0.91 19.24
C MET A 305 18.18 -2.24 18.49
N ASN A 306 17.54 -3.26 19.05
CA ASN A 306 17.39 -4.57 18.42
C ASN A 306 16.50 -4.50 17.17
N THR A 307 15.53 -3.59 17.15
CA THR A 307 14.67 -3.33 15.97
C THR A 307 15.46 -2.65 14.84
N TYR A 308 16.44 -1.80 15.17
CA TYR A 308 17.35 -1.19 14.19
C TYR A 308 18.44 -2.12 13.67
N ALA A 309 18.75 -3.21 14.38
CA ALA A 309 19.80 -4.12 13.96
C ALA A 309 19.37 -4.84 12.66
N PRO A 310 20.02 -4.60 11.51
CA PRO A 310 19.91 -5.58 10.44
C PRO A 310 20.41 -6.91 11.00
N ILE A 311 19.90 -8.03 10.47
CA ILE A 311 20.15 -9.45 10.84
C ILE A 311 21.64 -9.82 11.14
N ALA A 312 22.59 -8.92 10.90
CA ALA A 312 24.02 -9.01 11.15
C ALA A 312 24.45 -9.26 12.62
N LEU A 313 23.65 -8.95 13.64
CA LEU A 313 24.09 -9.15 15.04
C LEU A 313 23.88 -10.58 15.60
N SER A 314 23.24 -11.49 14.87
CA SER A 314 23.21 -12.93 15.25
C SER A 314 24.56 -13.66 15.09
N ARG A 315 25.60 -13.00 14.57
CA ARG A 315 26.95 -13.57 14.42
C ARG A 315 27.92 -13.22 15.56
N TYR A 316 27.47 -12.48 16.59
CA TYR A 316 28.31 -12.11 17.72
C TYR A 316 27.73 -12.61 19.06
N SER A 317 27.42 -13.90 19.14
CA SER A 317 27.24 -14.59 20.44
C SER A 317 27.73 -16.04 20.43
N SER A 318 28.86 -16.32 19.77
CA SER A 318 29.71 -17.46 20.12
C SER A 318 30.94 -16.97 20.88
N SER A 319 30.71 -16.36 22.04
CA SER A 319 31.74 -16.25 23.08
C SER A 319 31.56 -17.40 24.06
N ASP A 320 31.70 -18.63 23.56
CA ASP A 320 31.94 -19.79 24.42
C ASP A 320 33.44 -20.08 24.42
N SER A 321 34.06 -19.62 25.49
CA SER A 321 35.17 -20.26 26.21
C SER A 321 36.38 -20.72 25.39
N ILE A 322 37.39 -19.85 25.31
CA ILE A 322 38.78 -20.32 25.39
C ILE A 322 39.18 -20.22 26.87
N PRO A 323 39.29 -21.32 27.61
CA PRO A 323 39.84 -21.27 28.95
C PRO A 323 41.32 -20.94 28.85
N THR A 324 41.74 -19.83 29.47
CA THR A 324 43.14 -19.55 29.75
C THR A 324 43.66 -20.61 30.72
N CYS A 325 44.44 -21.56 30.21
CA CYS A 325 45.16 -22.52 31.04
C CYS A 325 46.30 -21.78 31.75
N GLY A 326 46.00 -21.24 32.94
CA GLY A 326 46.97 -20.76 33.90
C GLY A 326 47.58 -21.94 34.67
N ILE A 327 48.89 -21.91 34.80
CA ILE A 327 49.72 -22.89 35.51
C ILE A 327 49.30 -22.98 36.99
N GLY A 328 49.03 -24.19 37.47
CA GLY A 328 49.21 -24.57 38.88
C GLY A 328 48.03 -24.36 39.85
N SER A 329 47.36 -25.48 40.14
CA SER A 329 46.84 -25.90 41.46
C SER A 329 45.89 -25.00 42.29
N LEU A 330 44.67 -25.55 42.46
CA LEU A 330 43.79 -25.54 43.65
C LEU A 330 43.23 -24.19 44.14
N CYS A 331 42.04 -23.83 43.65
CA CYS A 331 40.77 -23.71 44.40
C CYS A 331 39.66 -23.26 43.44
#